data_AF-A0A1X1JIF6-F1
#
_entry.id   AF-A0A1X1JIF6-F1
#
_cell.length_a   1.000
_cell.length_b   1.000
_cell.length_c   1.000
_cell.angle_alpha   90.00
_cell.angle_beta   90.00
_cell.angle_gamma   90.00
#
_symmetry.space_group_name_H-M   'P 1'
#
loop_
_entity.id
_entity.type
_entity.pdbx_description
1 polymer ?
#
loop_
_entity_poly.entity_id
_entity_poly.type
_entity_poly.pdbx_seq_one_letter_code
_entity_poly.pdbx_strand_id
1 'polypeptide(L)' 'MFSSSDKLTTQLYTQALNDLDSLAKKSLITGFSHAEVKFYTRMFKRKLSTHYYSKVKLPA' A
#
# COMPACT_ATOMS: atom_id res chain seq x y z
N MET A 1 4.71 -19.62 4.11
CA MET A 1 5.94 -20.04 3.40
C MET A 1 6.64 -18.91 2.62
N PHE A 2 6.37 -17.62 2.87
CA PHE A 2 7.08 -16.49 2.21
C PHE A 2 7.56 -15.38 3.16
N SER A 3 7.44 -15.60 4.47
CA SER A 3 7.64 -14.56 5.51
C SER A 3 9.09 -14.29 5.91
N SER A 4 10.08 -14.86 5.21
CA SER A 4 11.49 -14.85 5.62
C SER A 4 12.44 -14.15 4.64
N SER A 5 11.93 -13.56 3.54
CA SER A 5 12.75 -12.77 2.61
C SER A 5 12.37 -11.30 2.68
N ASP A 6 13.25 -10.47 3.25
CA ASP A 6 13.10 -9.01 3.30
C ASP A 6 13.00 -8.40 1.90
N LYS A 7 13.71 -8.99 0.93
CA LYS A 7 13.64 -8.60 -0.49
C LYS A 7 12.25 -8.83 -1.06
N LEU A 8 11.67 -10.02 -0.83
CA LEU A 8 10.31 -10.33 -1.30
C LEU A 8 9.27 -9.44 -0.61
N THR A 9 9.41 -9.22 0.70
CA THR A 9 8.52 -8.34 1.47
C THR A 9 8.54 -6.91 0.94
N THR A 10 9.72 -6.40 0.58
CA THR A 10 9.90 -5.07 -0.02
C THR A 10 9.30 -4.99 -1.43
N GLN A 11 9.50 -6.02 -2.26
CA GLN A 11 8.88 -6.07 -3.59
C GLN A 11 7.35 -6.08 -3.52
N LEU A 12 6.78 -6.91 -2.64
CA LEU A 12 5.33 -6.98 -2.44
C LEU A 12 4.75 -5.68 -1.88
N TYR A 13 5.46 -5.02 -0.97
CA TYR A 13 5.05 -3.71 -0.46
C TYR A 13 5.03 -2.65 -1.57
N THR A 14 6.08 -2.55 -2.38
CA THR A 14 6.15 -1.64 -3.51
C THR A 14 5.05 -1.94 -4.55
N GLN A 15 4.80 -3.22 -4.85
CA GLN A 15 3.72 -3.64 -5.74
C GLN A 15 2.36 -3.17 -5.21
N ALA A 16 2.08 -3.42 -3.93
CA ALA A 16 0.81 -3.01 -3.32
C ALA A 16 0.59 -1.49 -3.34
N LEU A 17 1.65 -0.69 -3.16
CA LEU A 17 1.58 0.77 -3.30
C LEU A 17 1.22 1.20 -4.72
N ASN A 18 1.87 0.60 -5.72
CA ASN A 18 1.62 0.90 -7.13
C ASN A 18 0.20 0.51 -7.55
N ASP A 19 -0.26 -0.66 -7.11
CA ASP A 19 -1.61 -1.15 -7.39
C ASP A 19 -2.68 -0.24 -6.76
N LEU A 20 -2.44 0.24 -5.52
CA LEU A 20 -3.32 1.19 -4.85
C LEU A 20 -3.38 2.55 -5.57
N ASP A 21 -2.25 3.05 -6.06
CA ASP A 21 -2.20 4.31 -6.83
C ASP A 21 -2.87 4.17 -8.20
N SER A 22 -2.72 3.01 -8.86
CA SER A 22 -3.44 2.68 -10.09
C SER A 22 -4.95 2.61 -9.86
N LEU A 23 -5.38 1.96 -8.77
CA LEU A 23 -6.78 1.89 -8.37
C LEU A 23 -7.36 3.28 -8.11
N ALA A 24 -6.66 4.12 -7.34
CA ALA A 24 -7.11 5.48 -7.06
C ALA A 24 -7.34 6.30 -8.33
N LYS A 25 -6.41 6.22 -9.31
CA LYS A 25 -6.57 6.88 -10.61
C LYS A 25 -7.81 6.38 -11.36
N LYS A 26 -8.01 5.05 -11.41
CA LYS A 26 -9.20 4.44 -12.05
C LYS A 26 -10.50 4.84 -11.33
N SER A 27 -10.51 4.94 -10.01
CA SER A 27 -11.66 5.39 -9.24
C SER A 27 -12.06 6.83 -9.57
N LEU A 28 -11.08 7.73 -9.74
CA LEU A 28 -11.38 9.11 -10.16
C LEU A 28 -11.98 9.16 -11.57
N ILE A 29 -11.48 8.33 -12.49
CA ILE A 29 -12.01 8.25 -13.86
C ILE A 29 -13.44 7.71 -13.89
N THR A 30 -13.76 6.77 -12.99
CA THR A 30 -15.09 6.13 -12.89
C THR A 30 -16.12 6.96 -12.10
N GLY A 31 -15.76 8.18 -11.68
CA GLY A 31 -16.69 9.13 -11.09
C GLY A 31 -16.83 9.04 -9.57
N PHE A 32 -15.97 8.30 -8.87
CA PHE A 32 -15.92 8.35 -7.41
C PHE A 32 -15.49 9.74 -6.93
N SER A 33 -15.98 10.15 -5.76
CA SER A 33 -15.64 11.48 -5.23
C SER A 33 -14.15 11.59 -4.95
N HIS A 34 -13.57 12.74 -5.30
CA HIS A 34 -12.13 12.97 -5.10
C HIS A 34 -11.74 12.91 -3.62
N ALA A 35 -12.61 13.41 -2.73
CA ALA A 35 -12.37 13.42 -1.30
C ALA A 35 -12.32 11.99 -0.72
N GLU A 36 -13.26 11.13 -1.10
CA GLU A 36 -13.29 9.74 -0.63
C GLU A 36 -12.09 8.95 -1.17
N VAL A 37 -11.80 9.05 -2.47
CA VAL A 37 -10.63 8.37 -3.05
C VAL A 37 -9.36 8.77 -2.31
N LYS A 38 -9.15 10.08 -2.08
CA LYS A 38 -7.98 10.59 -1.34
C LYS A 38 -7.95 10.09 0.11
N PHE A 39 -9.09 10.06 0.79
CA PHE A 39 -9.20 9.59 2.17
C PHE A 39 -8.84 8.10 2.27
N TYR A 40 -9.47 7.25 1.46
CA TYR A 40 -9.21 5.81 1.48
C TYR A 40 -7.79 5.45 1.02
N THR A 41 -7.25 6.10 -0.03
CA THR A 41 -5.86 5.88 -0.43
C THR A 41 -4.89 6.17 0.73
N ARG A 42 -5.08 7.25 1.48
CA ARG A 42 -4.26 7.56 2.67
C ARG A 42 -4.39 6.49 3.76
N MET A 43 -5.62 6.07 4.06
CA MET A 43 -5.88 5.04 5.06
C MET A 43 -5.21 3.71 4.71
N PHE A 44 -5.34 3.26 3.46
CA PHE A 44 -4.72 2.01 3.01
C PHE A 44 -3.20 2.11 2.93
N LYS A 45 -2.62 3.22 2.46
CA LYS A 45 -1.16 3.45 2.52
C LYS A 45 -0.63 3.35 3.95
N ARG A 46 -1.33 3.94 4.92
CA ARG A 46 -0.96 3.84 6.35
C ARG A 46 -1.00 2.39 6.83
N LYS A 47 -2.05 1.64 6.51
CA LYS A 47 -2.19 0.23 6.89
C LYS A 47 -1.08 -0.65 6.28
N LEU A 48 -0.78 -0.46 4.99
CA LEU A 48 0.31 -1.16 4.31
C LEU A 48 1.67 -0.85 4.94
N SER A 49 1.93 0.42 5.25
CA SER A 49 3.17 0.84 5.91
C SER A 49 3.32 0.20 7.30
N THR A 50 2.29 0.26 8.14
CA THR A 50 2.31 -0.41 9.46
C THR A 50 2.54 -1.91 9.33
N HIS A 51 1.91 -2.56 8.35
CA HIS A 51 2.14 -3.98 8.10
C HIS A 51 3.58 -4.26 7.66
N TYR A 52 4.10 -3.51 6.69
CA TYR A 52 5.47 -3.66 6.19
C TYR A 52 6.51 -3.51 7.31
N TYR A 53 6.45 -2.44 8.11
CA TYR A 53 7.38 -2.21 9.22
C TYR A 53 7.17 -3.14 10.42
N SER A 54 6.02 -3.80 10.55
CA SER A 54 5.85 -4.88 11.53
C SER A 54 6.58 -6.17 11.12
N LYS A 55 6.89 -6.32 9.82
CA LYS A 55 7.48 -7.53 9.23
C LYS A 55 8.96 -7.35 8.93
N VAL A 56 9.35 -6.18 8.44
CA VAL A 56 10.75 -5.77 8.32
C VAL A 56 11.20 -5.30 9.68
N LYS A 57 12.16 -5.99 10.30
CA LYS A 57 12.72 -5.55 11.58
C LYS A 57 13.18 -4.09 11.42
N LEU A 58 12.60 -3.19 12.21
CA LEU A 58 13.19 -1.87 12.36
C LEU A 58 14.60 -2.08 12.94
N PRO A 59 15.67 -1.53 12.33
CA PRO A 59 16.96 -1.49 13.00
C PRO A 59 16.77 -0.79 14.36
N ALA A 60 17.31 -1.41 15.42
CA ALA A 60 17.22 -0.94 16.79
C ALA A 60 17.93 0.42 16.97
#